data_AF-A0A959SF41-F1
#
_entry.id   AF-A0A959SF41-F1
#
_cell.length_a   1.000
_cell.length_b   1.000
_cell.length_c   1.000
_cell.angle_alpha   90.00
_cell.angle_beta   90.00
_cell.angle_gamma   90.00
#
_symmetry.space_group_name_H-M   'P 1'
#
loop_
_entity.id
_entity.type
_entity.pdbx_description
1 polymer ?
#
loop_
_entity_poly.entity_id
_entity_poly.type
_entity_poly.pdbx_seq_one_letter_code
_entity_poly.pdbx_strand_id
1 'polypeptide(L)'
;CTAEIGEEDGWITIRQRRGVPPSVPKPAGPTAWYGRYRDLKMKLALAVGAVALIIGGVIWLKDTFLVIDPGPGTPLGDAVRTDAHIATLLQTLEAYTPSLHRDHSKDTYAISVLLVPLDGSSPKKVLVKEGLAGNSFSLAKVLGSDGRILWYDVNGTGGIDLASFKVMQGGPAELRGLVGYRGLPFRPRVEAALASGFFKDEHTWFGLLSDQELEKEYAPSKWIRRLTSANDAKQPRRFHRGSLGDEAATGSRRIMTMEPIGQENYLNAAFLRMDEGSEPIRLSEPDGALMVYTSEPGLKGTLVLARVDMDGKVIWRIDTAIDRFKLERILPGGQVSTFIGTRLPVPGKVSEPILVLVDHATGKAVTHSLWR
;
A
#
# COMPACT_ATOMS: atom_id res chain seq x y z
N CYS A 1 95.99 -42.62 21.88
CA CYS A 1 96.37 -41.87 23.10
C CYS A 1 97.69 -41.17 22.84
N THR A 2 97.86 -39.98 23.38
CA THR A 2 99.16 -39.27 23.35
C THR A 2 99.59 -39.03 24.79
N ALA A 3 100.85 -39.32 25.07
CA ALA A 3 101.48 -39.09 26.35
C ALA A 3 102.53 -38.01 26.16
N GLU A 4 102.44 -36.94 26.94
CA GLU A 4 103.39 -35.83 26.95
C GLU A 4 104.01 -35.77 28.35
N ILE A 5 105.33 -35.59 28.40
CA ILE A 5 106.11 -35.50 29.63
C ILE A 5 106.43 -34.03 29.84
N GLY A 6 106.03 -33.47 30.99
CA GLY A 6 106.36 -32.08 31.33
C GLY A 6 107.87 -31.93 31.59
N GLU A 7 108.52 -31.02 30.88
CA GLU A 7 109.98 -30.85 30.95
C GLU A 7 110.47 -30.20 32.26
N GLU A 8 109.62 -29.50 33.03
CA GLU A 8 110.05 -28.84 34.28
C GLU A 8 109.85 -29.70 35.53
N ASP A 9 108.90 -30.64 35.52
CA ASP A 9 108.43 -31.37 36.71
C ASP A 9 108.36 -32.90 36.50
N GLY A 10 108.64 -33.39 35.30
CA GLY A 10 108.87 -34.82 35.01
C GLY A 10 107.62 -35.71 35.06
N TRP A 11 106.43 -35.14 35.25
CA TRP A 11 105.18 -35.89 35.28
C TRP A 11 104.71 -36.27 33.88
N ILE A 12 104.29 -37.52 33.70
CA ILE A 12 103.74 -38.03 32.45
C ILE A 12 102.22 -37.86 32.46
N THR A 13 101.70 -36.99 31.59
CA THR A 13 100.25 -36.79 31.45
C THR A 13 99.73 -37.61 30.27
N ILE A 14 98.90 -38.61 30.56
CA ILE A 14 98.28 -39.47 29.54
C ILE A 14 96.93 -38.86 29.14
N ARG A 15 96.83 -38.31 27.91
CA ARG A 15 95.56 -37.83 27.36
C ARG A 15 94.90 -38.94 26.53
N GLN A 16 93.86 -39.54 27.11
CA GLN A 16 92.97 -40.47 26.40
C GLN A 16 92.02 -39.67 25.51
N ARG A 17 92.30 -39.65 24.20
CA ARG A 17 91.39 -39.08 23.19
C ARG A 17 90.04 -39.80 23.31
N ARG A 18 89.01 -39.12 23.80
CA ARG A 18 87.62 -39.59 23.73
C ARG A 18 87.28 -39.75 22.24
N GLY A 19 87.29 -40.99 21.75
CA GLY A 19 86.69 -41.32 20.47
C GLY A 19 85.22 -40.96 20.52
N VAL A 20 84.79 -40.10 19.59
CA VAL A 20 83.36 -39.84 19.36
C VAL A 20 82.72 -41.19 19.05
N PRO A 21 81.75 -41.67 19.84
CA PRO A 21 81.07 -42.93 19.52
C PRO A 21 80.42 -42.78 18.13
N PRO A 22 80.45 -43.83 17.29
CA PRO A 22 79.75 -43.78 16.01
C PRO A 22 78.28 -43.41 16.27
N SER A 23 77.83 -42.34 15.63
CA SER A 23 76.43 -41.91 15.70
C SER A 23 75.57 -43.04 15.17
N VAL A 24 74.94 -43.80 16.06
CA VAL A 24 73.89 -44.75 15.68
C VAL A 24 72.80 -43.91 15.02
N PRO A 25 72.46 -44.13 13.73
CA PRO A 25 71.38 -43.41 13.09
C PRO A 25 70.11 -43.70 13.88
N LYS A 26 69.60 -42.66 14.56
CA LYS A 26 68.31 -42.71 15.25
C LYS A 26 67.29 -43.14 14.19
N PRO A 27 66.62 -44.31 14.32
CA PRO A 27 65.59 -44.69 13.37
C PRO A 27 64.57 -43.55 13.33
N ALA A 28 64.28 -43.05 12.13
CA ALA A 28 63.30 -41.99 11.93
C ALA A 28 61.95 -42.51 12.46
N GLY A 29 61.62 -42.14 13.70
CA GLY A 29 60.44 -42.63 14.38
C GLY A 29 59.17 -42.22 13.63
N PRO A 30 58.10 -43.03 13.70
CA PRO A 30 56.82 -42.79 13.02
C PRO A 30 56.15 -41.44 13.37
N THR A 31 56.65 -40.72 14.39
CA THR A 31 56.22 -39.38 14.79
C THR A 31 56.55 -38.29 13.76
N ALA A 32 57.63 -38.44 12.98
CA ALA A 32 58.00 -37.45 11.96
C ALA A 32 57.03 -37.44 10.76
N TRP A 33 56.38 -38.56 10.47
CA TRP A 33 55.34 -38.66 9.44
C TRP A 33 54.03 -38.01 9.92
N TYR A 34 53.66 -38.25 11.17
CA TYR A 34 52.44 -37.69 11.77
C TYR A 34 52.48 -36.15 11.81
N GLY A 35 53.64 -35.55 12.09
CA GLY A 35 53.84 -34.10 12.06
C GLY A 35 53.64 -33.50 10.67
N ARG A 36 54.21 -34.13 9.62
CA ARG A 36 54.05 -33.68 8.23
C ARG A 36 52.62 -33.82 7.75
N TYR A 37 51.94 -34.91 8.11
CA TYR A 37 50.54 -35.13 7.75
C TYR A 37 49.61 -34.10 8.42
N ARG A 38 49.84 -33.77 9.70
CA ARG A 38 49.07 -32.74 10.40
C ARG A 38 49.27 -31.35 9.79
N ASP A 39 50.52 -31.00 9.44
CA ASP A 39 50.82 -29.72 8.79
C ASP A 39 50.19 -29.61 7.40
N LEU A 40 50.23 -30.69 6.61
CA LEU A 40 49.55 -30.76 5.31
C LEU A 40 48.02 -30.60 5.47
N LYS A 41 47.42 -31.29 6.45
CA LYS A 41 45.98 -31.15 6.75
C LYS A 41 45.59 -29.73 7.14
N MET A 42 46.40 -29.09 7.97
CA MET A 42 46.14 -27.70 8.40
C MET A 42 46.24 -26.73 7.22
N LYS A 43 47.28 -26.87 6.38
CA LYS A 43 47.45 -26.06 5.16
C LYS A 43 46.30 -26.26 4.18
N LEU A 44 45.85 -27.50 3.99
CA LEU A 44 44.70 -27.81 3.16
C LEU A 44 43.41 -27.18 3.72
N ALA A 45 43.19 -27.29 5.03
CA ALA A 45 42.02 -26.70 5.69
C ALA A 45 42.00 -25.17 5.56
N LEU A 46 43.15 -24.51 5.74
CA LEU A 46 43.30 -23.06 5.53
C LEU A 46 43.05 -22.67 4.07
N ALA A 47 43.58 -23.42 3.12
CA ALA A 47 43.36 -23.16 1.69
C ALA A 47 41.87 -23.30 1.32
N VAL A 48 41.20 -24.36 1.78
CA VAL A 48 39.77 -24.57 1.56
C VAL A 48 38.94 -23.46 2.21
N GLY A 49 39.28 -23.06 3.44
CA GLY A 49 38.62 -21.95 4.14
C GLY A 49 38.78 -20.62 3.41
N ALA A 50 39.98 -20.30 2.92
CA ALA A 50 40.24 -19.09 2.16
C ALA A 50 39.45 -19.07 0.84
N VAL A 51 39.41 -20.19 0.10
CA VAL A 51 38.63 -20.32 -1.14
C VAL A 51 37.13 -20.14 -0.85
N ALA A 52 36.62 -20.77 0.21
CA ALA A 52 35.22 -20.63 0.60
C ALA A 52 34.85 -19.18 0.96
N LEU A 53 35.74 -18.46 1.66
CA LEU A 53 35.56 -17.03 1.97
C LEU A 53 35.58 -16.15 0.72
N ILE A 54 36.48 -16.42 -0.23
CA ILE A 54 36.54 -15.68 -1.49
C ILE A 54 35.25 -15.91 -2.28
N ILE A 55 34.81 -17.16 -2.42
CA ILE A 55 33.57 -17.49 -3.14
C ILE A 55 32.37 -16.85 -2.43
N GLY A 56 32.27 -16.96 -1.11
CA GLY A 56 31.21 -16.31 -0.33
C GLY A 56 31.22 -14.78 -0.48
N GLY A 57 32.40 -14.17 -0.47
CA GLY A 57 32.59 -12.74 -0.68
C GLY A 57 32.18 -12.28 -2.09
N VAL A 58 32.50 -13.07 -3.12
CA VAL A 58 32.09 -12.78 -4.51
C VAL A 58 30.58 -12.91 -4.68
N ILE A 59 29.96 -13.96 -4.10
CA ILE A 59 28.50 -14.13 -4.12
C ILE A 59 27.82 -12.96 -3.41
N TRP A 60 28.29 -12.61 -2.21
CA TRP A 60 27.76 -11.48 -1.45
C TRP A 60 27.91 -10.15 -2.20
N LEU A 61 29.07 -9.90 -2.81
CA LEU A 61 29.32 -8.67 -3.58
C LEU A 61 28.41 -8.60 -4.81
N LYS A 62 28.21 -9.72 -5.50
CA LYS A 62 27.29 -9.80 -6.63
C LYS A 62 25.85 -9.50 -6.19
N ASP A 63 25.38 -10.12 -5.11
CA ASP A 63 24.00 -9.97 -4.66
C ASP A 63 23.72 -8.59 -4.03
N THR A 64 24.75 -7.90 -3.53
CA THR A 64 24.60 -6.59 -2.87
C THR A 64 24.85 -5.41 -3.81
N PHE A 65 25.88 -5.48 -4.67
CA PHE A 65 26.30 -4.32 -5.48
C PHE A 65 25.89 -4.39 -6.94
N LEU A 66 25.62 -5.59 -7.48
CA LEU A 66 25.23 -5.76 -8.88
C LEU A 66 23.74 -6.00 -9.06
N VAL A 67 22.95 -5.84 -8.00
CA VAL A 67 21.50 -5.97 -8.06
C VAL A 67 20.89 -4.57 -7.95
N ILE A 68 20.11 -4.20 -8.97
CA ILE A 68 19.30 -2.98 -8.92
C ILE A 68 17.99 -3.33 -8.25
N ASP A 69 17.71 -2.69 -7.12
CA ASP A 69 16.35 -2.61 -6.58
C ASP A 69 15.61 -1.52 -7.35
N PRO A 70 14.59 -1.87 -8.16
CA PRO A 70 13.85 -0.91 -8.96
C PRO A 70 12.97 0.03 -8.11
N GLY A 71 12.88 -0.22 -6.80
CA GLY A 71 12.24 0.66 -5.84
C GLY A 71 10.80 0.26 -5.54
N PRO A 72 9.95 1.23 -5.15
CA PRO A 72 8.61 0.94 -4.66
C PRO A 72 7.71 0.34 -5.75
N GLY A 73 6.84 -0.57 -5.34
CA GLY A 73 5.79 -1.11 -6.20
C GLY A 73 4.73 -0.07 -6.57
N THR A 74 4.07 -0.32 -7.69
CA THR A 74 2.97 0.48 -8.22
C THR A 74 1.63 -0.19 -7.97
N PRO A 75 0.55 0.55 -7.65
CA PRO A 75 -0.79 -0.02 -7.53
C PRO A 75 -1.23 -0.76 -8.79
N LEU A 76 -1.78 -1.96 -8.59
CA LEU A 76 -2.33 -2.83 -9.62
C LEU A 76 -3.82 -3.00 -9.39
N GLY A 77 -4.62 -2.68 -10.41
CA GLY A 77 -6.07 -2.87 -10.36
C GLY A 77 -6.77 -1.94 -9.37
N ASP A 78 -7.78 -2.49 -8.70
CA ASP A 78 -8.75 -1.75 -7.91
C ASP A 78 -8.49 -1.90 -6.41
N ALA A 79 -8.53 -0.78 -5.68
CA ALA A 79 -8.62 -0.83 -4.23
C ALA A 79 -10.02 -1.27 -3.79
N VAL A 80 -10.06 -2.18 -2.82
CA VAL A 80 -11.28 -2.76 -2.26
C VAL A 80 -11.34 -2.48 -0.76
N ARG A 81 -12.51 -2.03 -0.30
CA ARG A 81 -12.80 -1.84 1.12
C ARG A 81 -13.30 -3.15 1.74
N THR A 82 -12.74 -3.50 2.89
CA THR A 82 -13.27 -4.53 3.81
C THR A 82 -13.78 -3.85 5.08
N ASP A 83 -14.20 -4.64 6.07
CA ASP A 83 -14.69 -4.11 7.35
C ASP A 83 -13.59 -3.43 8.18
N ALA A 84 -12.33 -3.83 7.99
CA ALA A 84 -11.21 -3.37 8.80
C ALA A 84 -10.06 -2.75 7.99
N HIS A 85 -10.01 -2.96 6.67
CA HIS A 85 -8.89 -2.55 5.83
C HIS A 85 -9.33 -2.02 4.47
N ILE A 86 -8.45 -1.25 3.84
CA ILE A 86 -8.44 -1.05 2.39
C ILE A 86 -7.32 -1.90 1.80
N ALA A 87 -7.67 -2.79 0.88
CA ALA A 87 -6.76 -3.69 0.21
C ALA A 87 -6.48 -3.20 -1.21
N THR A 88 -5.20 -3.09 -1.57
CA THR A 88 -4.74 -2.70 -2.92
C THR A 88 -3.63 -3.65 -3.35
N LEU A 89 -3.70 -4.20 -4.57
CA LEU A 89 -2.57 -4.97 -5.09
C LEU A 89 -1.45 -4.01 -5.49
N LEU A 90 -0.21 -4.43 -5.27
CA LEU A 90 1.00 -3.75 -5.72
C LEU A 90 1.79 -4.69 -6.62
N GLN A 91 2.25 -4.16 -7.75
CA GLN A 91 3.22 -4.79 -8.62
C GLN A 91 4.58 -4.19 -8.36
N THR A 92 5.57 -5.02 -8.08
CA THR A 92 6.97 -4.61 -7.90
C THR A 92 7.80 -5.36 -8.93
N LEU A 93 8.65 -4.65 -9.68
CA LEU A 93 9.67 -5.29 -10.50
C LEU A 93 10.67 -5.96 -9.54
N GLU A 94 11.01 -7.22 -9.79
CA GLU A 94 11.98 -7.89 -8.93
C GLU A 94 13.39 -7.38 -9.20
N ALA A 95 14.23 -7.46 -8.17
CA ALA A 95 15.59 -7.00 -8.26
C ALA A 95 16.35 -7.80 -9.32
N TYR A 96 17.08 -7.11 -10.20
CA TYR A 96 17.71 -7.73 -11.36
C TYR A 96 19.17 -7.27 -11.52
N THR A 97 19.98 -8.10 -12.17
CA THR A 97 21.34 -7.72 -12.55
C THR A 97 21.30 -6.90 -13.84
N PRO A 98 21.83 -5.66 -13.85
CA PRO A 98 21.82 -4.83 -15.05
C PRO A 98 22.64 -5.48 -16.17
N SER A 99 22.15 -5.38 -17.39
CA SER A 99 22.87 -5.80 -18.59
C SER A 99 22.76 -4.70 -19.65
N LEU A 100 23.79 -4.58 -20.50
CA LEU A 100 23.84 -3.56 -21.56
C LEU A 100 22.69 -3.73 -22.57
N HIS A 101 22.25 -4.97 -22.78
CA HIS A 101 21.15 -5.35 -23.65
C HIS A 101 19.98 -5.91 -22.82
N ARG A 102 19.51 -5.13 -21.83
CA ARG A 102 18.37 -5.52 -21.00
C ARG A 102 17.18 -5.89 -21.88
N ASP A 103 16.67 -7.09 -21.66
CA ASP A 103 15.49 -7.61 -22.33
C ASP A 103 14.32 -7.56 -21.35
N HIS A 104 13.48 -6.54 -21.48
CA HIS A 104 12.31 -6.33 -20.61
C HIS A 104 11.30 -7.48 -20.64
N SER A 105 11.34 -8.35 -21.66
CA SER A 105 10.47 -9.52 -21.70
C SER A 105 10.83 -10.60 -20.68
N LYS A 106 12.06 -10.53 -20.13
CA LYS A 106 12.57 -11.44 -19.10
C LYS A 106 12.48 -10.86 -17.69
N ASP A 107 11.96 -9.64 -17.55
CA ASP A 107 11.72 -9.03 -16.25
C ASP A 107 10.69 -9.87 -15.48
N THR A 108 11.00 -10.19 -14.23
CA THR A 108 10.09 -10.87 -13.30
C THR A 108 9.50 -9.87 -12.32
N TYR A 109 8.27 -10.14 -11.88
CA TYR A 109 7.51 -9.27 -11.01
C TYR A 109 7.01 -10.02 -9.79
N ALA A 110 6.99 -9.30 -8.68
CA ALA A 110 6.33 -9.70 -7.45
C ALA A 110 4.99 -8.97 -7.32
N ILE A 111 3.95 -9.70 -6.93
CA ILE A 111 2.65 -9.14 -6.57
C ILE A 111 2.49 -9.25 -5.05
N SER A 112 2.17 -8.12 -4.44
CA SER A 112 1.85 -8.01 -3.02
C SER A 112 0.47 -7.40 -2.82
N VAL A 113 -0.15 -7.61 -1.67
CA VAL A 113 -1.33 -6.84 -1.22
C VAL A 113 -0.87 -5.85 -0.16
N LEU A 114 -1.14 -4.57 -0.38
CA LEU A 114 -1.06 -3.53 0.63
C LEU A 114 -2.39 -3.47 1.39
N LEU A 115 -2.33 -3.71 2.68
CA LEU A 115 -3.45 -3.62 3.62
C LEU A 115 -3.29 -2.34 4.43
N VAL A 116 -4.20 -1.39 4.23
CA VAL A 116 -4.26 -0.14 5.00
C VAL A 116 -5.38 -0.26 6.03
N PRO A 117 -5.06 -0.36 7.34
CA PRO A 117 -6.06 -0.42 8.39
C PRO A 117 -6.95 0.83 8.43
N LEU A 118 -8.26 0.64 8.63
CA LEU A 118 -9.23 1.75 8.70
C LEU A 118 -9.11 2.60 9.98
N ASP A 119 -8.43 2.09 11.00
CA ASP A 119 -8.13 2.81 12.24
C ASP A 119 -6.97 3.82 12.08
N GLY A 120 -6.35 3.89 10.89
CA GLY A 120 -5.23 4.78 10.60
C GLY A 120 -3.88 4.28 11.08
N SER A 121 -3.79 3.04 11.57
CA SER A 121 -2.52 2.41 11.93
C SER A 121 -1.65 2.11 10.68
N SER A 122 -0.42 1.65 10.92
CA SER A 122 0.56 1.50 9.85
C SER A 122 0.15 0.42 8.83
N PRO A 123 0.24 0.71 7.51
CA PRO A 123 -0.07 -0.27 6.47
C PRO A 123 0.84 -1.49 6.54
N LYS A 124 0.31 -2.64 6.13
CA LYS A 124 1.06 -3.89 6.02
C LYS A 124 1.09 -4.39 4.58
N LYS A 125 2.29 -4.64 4.06
CA LYS A 125 2.52 -5.26 2.75
C LYS A 125 2.65 -6.77 2.94
N VAL A 126 1.83 -7.55 2.23
CA VAL A 126 1.86 -9.02 2.26
C VAL A 126 2.22 -9.52 0.87
N LEU A 127 3.36 -10.18 0.75
CA LEU A 127 3.79 -10.79 -0.51
C LEU A 127 2.87 -11.97 -0.87
N VAL A 128 2.34 -11.97 -2.08
CA VAL A 128 1.39 -12.98 -2.56
C VAL A 128 2.05 -13.94 -3.55
N LYS A 129 2.84 -13.41 -4.49
CA LYS A 129 3.46 -14.18 -5.56
C LYS A 129 4.73 -13.48 -6.07
N GLU A 130 5.72 -14.27 -6.47
CA GLU A 130 7.00 -13.84 -7.06
C GLU A 130 7.25 -14.60 -8.37
N GLY A 131 8.26 -14.17 -9.13
CA GLY A 131 8.73 -14.79 -10.36
C GLY A 131 7.73 -14.70 -11.50
N LEU A 132 6.83 -13.71 -11.47
CA LEU A 132 5.78 -13.60 -12.49
C LEU A 132 6.30 -12.88 -13.73
N ALA A 133 6.06 -13.47 -14.91
CA ALA A 133 6.29 -12.77 -16.17
C ALA A 133 5.31 -11.60 -16.33
N GLY A 134 5.73 -10.51 -16.98
CA GLY A 134 4.97 -9.25 -17.04
C GLY A 134 3.51 -9.34 -17.51
N ASN A 135 3.16 -10.28 -18.39
CA ASN A 135 1.79 -10.44 -18.89
C ASN A 135 0.94 -11.42 -18.06
N SER A 136 1.54 -12.14 -17.11
CA SER A 136 0.87 -13.23 -16.41
C SER A 136 -0.15 -12.76 -15.37
N PHE A 137 -0.16 -11.49 -14.95
CA PHE A 137 -1.06 -10.99 -13.91
C PHE A 137 -2.00 -9.87 -14.43
N SER A 138 -2.29 -9.86 -15.73
CA SER A 138 -3.17 -8.87 -16.36
C SER A 138 -4.61 -8.86 -15.80
N LEU A 139 -5.06 -10.00 -15.27
CA LEU A 139 -6.37 -10.16 -14.62
C LEU A 139 -6.30 -10.13 -13.10
N ALA A 140 -5.14 -9.80 -12.52
CA ALA A 140 -4.97 -9.80 -11.08
C ALA A 140 -5.87 -8.76 -10.40
N LYS A 141 -6.56 -9.18 -9.34
CA LYS A 141 -7.52 -8.33 -8.63
C LYS A 141 -7.74 -8.80 -7.20
N VAL A 142 -8.13 -7.86 -6.34
CA VAL A 142 -8.74 -8.17 -5.05
C VAL A 142 -10.21 -8.53 -5.29
N LEU A 143 -10.65 -9.66 -4.75
CA LEU A 143 -12.02 -10.16 -4.93
C LEU A 143 -12.98 -9.61 -3.87
N GLY A 144 -12.49 -9.38 -2.64
CA GLY A 144 -13.29 -8.95 -1.51
C GLY A 144 -12.88 -9.68 -0.23
N SER A 145 -13.65 -9.54 0.84
CA SER A 145 -13.39 -10.21 2.11
C SER A 145 -14.65 -10.81 2.72
N ASP A 146 -14.52 -11.95 3.40
CA ASP A 146 -15.58 -12.54 4.24
C ASP A 146 -15.51 -12.09 5.71
N GLY A 147 -14.76 -11.02 5.99
CA GLY A 147 -14.52 -10.48 7.33
C GLY A 147 -13.29 -11.06 8.03
N ARG A 148 -12.85 -12.27 7.66
CA ARG A 148 -11.63 -12.90 8.20
C ARG A 148 -10.54 -13.02 7.16
N ILE A 149 -10.91 -13.40 5.96
CA ILE A 149 -10.02 -13.69 4.85
C ILE A 149 -10.26 -12.62 3.78
N LEU A 150 -9.18 -12.02 3.31
CA LEU A 150 -9.19 -11.24 2.08
C LEU A 150 -8.87 -12.16 0.92
N TRP A 151 -9.78 -12.24 -0.04
CA TRP A 151 -9.63 -13.07 -1.23
C TRP A 151 -9.08 -12.24 -2.39
N TYR A 152 -8.18 -12.85 -3.16
CA TYR A 152 -7.57 -12.25 -4.35
C TYR A 152 -7.48 -13.30 -5.47
N ASP A 153 -7.30 -12.82 -6.69
CA ASP A 153 -6.97 -13.63 -7.86
C ASP A 153 -5.65 -13.10 -8.44
N VAL A 154 -4.60 -13.92 -8.43
CA VAL A 154 -3.28 -13.62 -9.00
C VAL A 154 -2.75 -14.94 -9.58
N ASN A 155 -3.11 -15.25 -10.84
CA ASN A 155 -2.88 -16.55 -11.47
C ASN A 155 -3.52 -17.71 -10.70
N GLY A 156 -4.74 -17.51 -10.24
CA GLY A 156 -5.45 -18.43 -9.36
C GLY A 156 -5.90 -17.73 -8.09
N THR A 157 -6.94 -18.28 -7.48
CA THR A 157 -7.51 -17.72 -6.27
C THR A 157 -6.68 -18.10 -5.05
N GLY A 158 -6.45 -17.11 -4.18
CA GLY A 158 -5.85 -17.28 -2.87
C GLY A 158 -6.52 -16.37 -1.84
N GLY A 159 -6.12 -16.55 -0.59
CA GLY A 159 -6.63 -15.78 0.54
C GLY A 159 -5.51 -15.24 1.42
N ILE A 160 -5.77 -14.17 2.15
CA ILE A 160 -4.92 -13.65 3.23
C ILE A 160 -5.76 -13.66 4.49
N ASP A 161 -5.38 -14.44 5.50
CA ASP A 161 -5.99 -14.35 6.83
C ASP A 161 -5.61 -13.00 7.44
N LEU A 162 -6.59 -12.13 7.69
CA LEU A 162 -6.37 -10.74 8.08
C LEU A 162 -5.83 -10.57 9.51
N ALA A 163 -5.94 -11.59 10.35
CA ALA A 163 -5.40 -11.57 11.71
C ALA A 163 -3.90 -11.92 11.73
N SER A 164 -3.52 -12.97 11.00
CA SER A 164 -2.14 -13.49 10.96
C SER A 164 -1.32 -12.95 9.80
N PHE A 165 -1.98 -12.39 8.78
CA PHE A 165 -1.41 -11.96 7.50
C PHE A 165 -0.70 -13.07 6.73
N LYS A 166 -1.11 -14.32 6.98
CA LYS A 166 -0.61 -15.48 6.26
C LYS A 166 -1.38 -15.69 4.98
N VAL A 167 -0.64 -15.98 3.91
CA VAL A 167 -1.20 -16.36 2.61
C VAL A 167 -1.72 -17.80 2.68
N MET A 168 -2.90 -18.02 2.11
CA MET A 168 -3.60 -19.28 2.05
C MET A 168 -3.91 -19.64 0.60
N GLN A 169 -3.94 -20.93 0.32
CA GLN A 169 -4.29 -21.46 -1.00
C GLN A 169 -5.79 -21.81 -1.04
N GLY A 170 -6.39 -21.68 -2.21
CA GLY A 170 -7.81 -21.97 -2.44
C GLY A 170 -8.66 -20.72 -2.61
N GLY A 171 -9.93 -20.92 -2.95
CA GLY A 171 -10.89 -19.84 -3.17
C GLY A 171 -12.01 -19.82 -2.14
N PRO A 172 -12.78 -18.71 -2.08
CA PRO A 172 -13.96 -18.63 -1.26
C PRO A 172 -15.03 -19.61 -1.77
N ALA A 173 -15.85 -20.13 -0.87
CA ALA A 173 -16.99 -20.98 -1.24
C ALA A 173 -18.01 -20.20 -2.09
N GLU A 174 -18.20 -18.90 -1.82
CA GLU A 174 -19.12 -18.04 -2.54
C GLU A 174 -18.53 -16.64 -2.72
N LEU A 175 -18.44 -16.16 -3.96
CA LEU A 175 -17.91 -14.83 -4.28
C LEU A 175 -18.89 -13.70 -3.94
N ARG A 176 -20.19 -13.95 -4.07
CA ARG A 176 -21.23 -12.91 -3.93
C ARG A 176 -21.41 -12.42 -2.49
N GLY A 177 -21.05 -13.24 -1.51
CA GLY A 177 -21.11 -12.87 -0.09
C GLY A 177 -19.92 -12.04 0.40
N LEU A 178 -18.92 -11.78 -0.46
CA LEU A 178 -17.72 -11.06 -0.05
C LEU A 178 -17.99 -9.54 0.01
N VAL A 179 -17.62 -8.93 1.13
CA VAL A 179 -17.56 -7.48 1.29
C VAL A 179 -16.58 -6.91 0.27
N GLY A 180 -17.04 -5.91 -0.48
CA GLY A 180 -16.26 -5.26 -1.53
C GLY A 180 -16.23 -6.01 -2.86
N TYR A 181 -16.82 -7.20 -2.96
CA TYR A 181 -17.00 -7.88 -4.25
C TYR A 181 -17.92 -7.09 -5.16
N ARG A 182 -17.52 -6.99 -6.43
CA ARG A 182 -18.33 -6.38 -7.48
C ARG A 182 -18.51 -7.41 -8.58
N GLY A 183 -19.76 -7.81 -8.79
CA GLY A 183 -20.12 -8.75 -9.86
C GLY A 183 -20.02 -8.14 -11.26
N LEU A 184 -19.92 -6.81 -11.36
CA LEU A 184 -19.80 -6.10 -12.63
C LEU A 184 -18.33 -5.80 -12.96
N PRO A 185 -17.93 -5.92 -14.24
CA PRO A 185 -16.55 -5.71 -14.68
C PRO A 185 -16.14 -4.24 -14.70
N PHE A 186 -17.07 -3.31 -14.43
CA PHE A 186 -16.82 -1.88 -14.53
C PHE A 186 -16.49 -1.27 -13.17
N ARG A 187 -15.45 -0.43 -13.16
CA ARG A 187 -15.14 0.45 -12.03
C ARG A 187 -16.32 1.40 -11.81
N PRO A 188 -16.92 1.46 -10.61
CA PRO A 188 -17.88 2.48 -10.27
C PRO A 188 -17.24 3.84 -10.43
N ARG A 189 -18.03 4.74 -11.00
CA ARG A 189 -17.62 6.11 -11.17
C ARG A 189 -17.65 6.82 -9.81
N VAL A 190 -16.87 7.88 -9.67
CA VAL A 190 -16.82 8.68 -8.44
C VAL A 190 -18.21 9.17 -8.05
N GLU A 191 -19.04 9.51 -9.03
CA GLU A 191 -20.41 10.01 -8.88
C GLU A 191 -21.37 9.00 -8.24
N ALA A 192 -21.05 7.70 -8.28
CA ALA A 192 -21.85 6.69 -7.57
C ALA A 192 -21.84 6.93 -6.06
N ALA A 193 -20.74 7.48 -5.52
CA ALA A 193 -20.62 7.84 -4.11
C ALA A 193 -21.13 9.27 -3.81
N LEU A 194 -21.72 9.97 -4.79
CA LEU A 194 -22.11 11.38 -4.66
C LEU A 194 -23.60 11.59 -4.96
N ALA A 195 -24.28 12.36 -4.11
CA ALA A 195 -25.66 12.77 -4.29
C ALA A 195 -25.82 14.30 -4.25
N SER A 196 -26.80 14.82 -4.97
CA SER A 196 -27.10 16.26 -4.94
C SER A 196 -27.88 16.67 -3.69
N GLY A 197 -28.55 15.73 -3.01
CA GLY A 197 -29.29 16.00 -1.78
C GLY A 197 -29.94 14.79 -1.13
N PHE A 198 -30.67 15.04 -0.04
CA PHE A 198 -31.34 14.02 0.77
C PHE A 198 -32.57 14.55 1.50
N PHE A 199 -33.43 13.64 1.93
CA PHE A 199 -34.59 13.93 2.77
C PHE A 199 -34.17 13.94 4.24
N LYS A 200 -34.53 14.99 4.97
CA LYS A 200 -34.41 15.01 6.44
C LYS A 200 -35.60 14.30 7.08
N ASP A 201 -36.77 14.56 6.55
CA ASP A 201 -38.06 14.02 6.94
C ASP A 201 -38.99 14.02 5.70
N GLU A 202 -40.27 13.72 5.91
CA GLU A 202 -41.27 13.63 4.86
C GLU A 202 -41.48 14.95 4.08
N HIS A 203 -41.28 16.10 4.71
CA HIS A 203 -41.61 17.40 4.13
C HIS A 203 -40.39 18.29 3.90
N THR A 204 -39.20 17.82 4.29
CA THR A 204 -37.96 18.60 4.22
C THR A 204 -36.88 17.87 3.44
N TRP A 205 -36.37 18.54 2.42
CA TRP A 205 -35.23 18.08 1.62
C TRP A 205 -34.09 19.08 1.67
N PHE A 206 -32.86 18.57 1.63
CA PHE A 206 -31.64 19.36 1.61
C PHE A 206 -30.84 19.07 0.35
N GLY A 207 -30.33 20.12 -0.29
CA GLY A 207 -29.58 20.00 -1.54
C GLY A 207 -28.36 20.89 -1.61
N LEU A 208 -27.35 20.43 -2.34
CA LEU A 208 -26.24 21.24 -2.83
C LEU A 208 -26.50 21.49 -4.31
N LEU A 209 -27.00 22.68 -4.63
CA LEU A 209 -27.53 23.01 -5.96
C LEU A 209 -26.86 24.25 -6.53
N SER A 210 -26.59 24.23 -7.83
CA SER A 210 -26.22 25.43 -8.58
C SER A 210 -27.46 26.19 -9.02
N ASP A 211 -27.29 27.46 -9.39
CA ASP A 211 -28.40 28.29 -9.90
C ASP A 211 -29.05 27.64 -11.14
N GLN A 212 -28.25 27.00 -12.00
CA GLN A 212 -28.76 26.30 -13.17
C GLN A 212 -29.60 25.06 -12.80
N GLU A 213 -29.19 24.30 -11.78
CA GLU A 213 -29.94 23.14 -11.29
C GLU A 213 -31.27 23.59 -10.67
N LEU A 214 -31.26 24.68 -9.90
CA LEU A 214 -32.46 25.30 -9.32
C LEU A 214 -33.49 25.68 -10.39
N GLU A 215 -33.06 26.33 -11.46
CA GLU A 215 -33.98 26.78 -12.52
C GLU A 215 -34.60 25.61 -13.31
N LYS A 216 -33.83 24.54 -13.54
CA LYS A 216 -34.23 23.45 -14.44
C LYS A 216 -34.92 22.31 -13.72
N GLU A 217 -34.25 21.76 -12.72
CA GLU A 217 -34.58 20.47 -12.11
C GLU A 217 -35.26 20.64 -10.75
N TYR A 218 -34.92 21.70 -10.01
CA TYR A 218 -35.35 21.89 -8.62
C TYR A 218 -36.27 23.10 -8.40
N ALA A 219 -36.85 23.65 -9.46
CA ALA A 219 -37.79 24.76 -9.37
C ALA A 219 -39.09 24.32 -8.65
N PRO A 220 -39.84 25.27 -8.04
CA PRO A 220 -41.16 24.98 -7.50
C PRO A 220 -42.04 24.25 -8.52
N SER A 221 -42.87 23.34 -8.03
CA SER A 221 -43.69 22.40 -8.80
C SER A 221 -42.97 21.27 -9.52
N LYS A 222 -41.64 21.21 -9.54
CA LYS A 222 -40.91 20.03 -10.02
C LYS A 222 -41.03 18.88 -9.02
N TRP A 223 -40.69 17.68 -9.48
CA TRP A 223 -40.74 16.46 -8.69
C TRP A 223 -39.35 16.03 -8.32
N ILE A 224 -39.15 15.70 -7.04
CA ILE A 224 -37.89 15.21 -6.53
C ILE A 224 -38.00 13.75 -6.11
N ARG A 225 -36.96 13.00 -6.42
CA ARG A 225 -36.82 11.59 -6.01
C ARG A 225 -35.98 11.50 -4.75
N ARG A 226 -36.21 10.43 -3.99
CA ARG A 226 -35.47 10.12 -2.76
C ARG A 226 -33.95 10.14 -2.95
N LEU A 227 -33.48 9.59 -4.07
CA LEU A 227 -32.08 9.53 -4.43
C LEU A 227 -31.86 10.30 -5.73
N THR A 228 -30.96 11.28 -5.68
CA THR A 228 -30.55 12.03 -6.86
C THR A 228 -29.04 12.14 -6.90
N SER A 229 -28.43 11.65 -7.98
CA SER A 229 -26.98 11.67 -8.18
C SER A 229 -26.50 13.10 -8.43
N ALA A 230 -25.33 13.45 -7.90
CA ALA A 230 -24.69 14.72 -8.22
C ALA A 230 -23.99 14.64 -9.58
N ASN A 231 -24.11 15.68 -10.39
CA ASN A 231 -23.34 15.82 -11.64
C ASN A 231 -21.99 16.52 -11.38
N ASP A 232 -20.93 16.18 -12.11
CA ASP A 232 -19.64 16.87 -12.09
C ASP A 232 -19.62 18.04 -13.10
N ALA A 233 -20.47 19.03 -12.86
CA ALA A 233 -20.64 20.18 -13.76
C ALA A 233 -19.59 21.29 -13.56
N LYS A 234 -18.70 21.16 -12.56
CA LYS A 234 -17.69 22.18 -12.18
C LYS A 234 -18.31 23.56 -11.87
N GLN A 235 -19.49 23.58 -11.26
CA GLN A 235 -20.22 24.80 -10.92
C GLN A 235 -20.18 25.06 -9.41
N PRO A 236 -20.23 26.33 -8.97
CA PRO A 236 -20.50 26.63 -7.56
C PRO A 236 -21.90 26.13 -7.21
N ARG A 237 -22.01 25.50 -6.04
CA ARG A 237 -23.26 25.02 -5.47
C ARG A 237 -23.45 25.61 -4.08
N ARG A 238 -24.71 25.87 -3.72
CA ARG A 238 -25.11 26.36 -2.39
C ARG A 238 -26.01 25.35 -1.72
N PHE A 239 -25.99 25.38 -0.40
CA PHE A 239 -26.92 24.59 0.38
C PHE A 239 -28.33 25.18 0.28
N HIS A 240 -29.34 24.33 0.10
CA HIS A 240 -30.73 24.71 -0.04
C HIS A 240 -31.63 23.82 0.81
N ARG A 241 -32.72 24.41 1.31
CA ARG A 241 -33.82 23.71 1.98
C ARG A 241 -35.04 23.73 1.07
N GLY A 242 -35.49 22.56 0.68
CA GLY A 242 -36.75 22.36 -0.02
C GLY A 242 -37.88 22.00 0.94
N SER A 243 -39.00 22.71 0.86
CA SER A 243 -40.26 22.24 1.43
C SER A 243 -41.01 21.38 0.41
N LEU A 244 -41.52 20.23 0.84
CA LEU A 244 -42.11 19.23 -0.03
C LEU A 244 -43.58 18.99 0.30
N GLY A 245 -44.38 18.83 -0.75
CA GLY A 245 -45.76 18.37 -0.64
C GLY A 245 -45.85 16.85 -0.43
N ASP A 246 -47.08 16.34 -0.55
CA ASP A 246 -47.35 14.92 -0.36
C ASP A 246 -46.67 14.03 -1.41
N GLU A 247 -46.42 12.78 -1.01
CA GLU A 247 -45.82 11.78 -1.86
C GLU A 247 -46.79 11.31 -2.93
N ALA A 248 -46.35 11.37 -4.19
CA ALA A 248 -47.08 10.73 -5.28
C ALA A 248 -46.93 9.21 -5.21
N ALA A 249 -47.84 8.49 -5.86
CA ALA A 249 -47.78 7.02 -5.98
C ALA A 249 -46.46 6.48 -6.57
N THR A 250 -45.68 7.32 -7.25
CA THR A 250 -44.36 6.99 -7.82
C THR A 250 -43.19 7.12 -6.84
N GLY A 251 -43.44 7.47 -5.57
CA GLY A 251 -42.41 7.71 -4.56
C GLY A 251 -41.66 9.04 -4.73
N SER A 252 -42.16 9.93 -5.60
CA SER A 252 -41.62 11.27 -5.80
C SER A 252 -42.45 12.29 -5.02
N ARG A 253 -41.83 13.36 -4.54
CA ARG A 253 -42.53 14.46 -3.85
C ARG A 253 -42.44 15.74 -4.66
N ARG A 254 -43.47 16.58 -4.59
CA ARG A 254 -43.49 17.86 -5.31
C ARG A 254 -42.76 18.93 -4.49
N ILE A 255 -41.87 19.67 -5.13
CA ILE A 255 -41.16 20.80 -4.53
C ILE A 255 -42.14 21.97 -4.40
N MET A 256 -42.34 22.47 -3.18
CA MET A 256 -43.21 23.60 -2.89
C MET A 256 -42.39 24.90 -2.86
N THR A 257 -41.31 24.91 -2.09
CA THR A 257 -40.30 25.98 -2.07
C THR A 257 -38.90 25.38 -2.10
N MET A 258 -37.92 26.19 -2.51
CA MET A 258 -36.50 25.86 -2.45
C MET A 258 -35.74 27.13 -2.06
N GLU A 259 -35.22 27.16 -0.84
CA GLU A 259 -34.63 28.37 -0.25
C GLU A 259 -33.15 28.14 0.07
N PRO A 260 -32.25 29.08 -0.28
CA PRO A 260 -30.85 28.96 0.04
C PRO A 260 -30.63 29.04 1.55
N ILE A 261 -29.73 28.21 2.05
CA ILE A 261 -29.29 28.20 3.45
C ILE A 261 -27.85 28.69 3.50
N GLY A 262 -27.62 29.73 4.29
CA GLY A 262 -26.30 30.36 4.39
C GLY A 262 -25.90 31.14 3.13
N GLN A 263 -24.69 31.69 3.15
CA GLN A 263 -24.15 32.53 2.07
C GLN A 263 -22.97 31.88 1.33
N GLU A 264 -22.47 30.75 1.83
CA GLU A 264 -21.29 30.10 1.26
C GLU A 264 -21.61 29.37 -0.05
N ASN A 265 -20.64 29.42 -0.96
CA ASN A 265 -20.65 28.69 -2.22
C ASN A 265 -19.52 27.67 -2.19
N TYR A 266 -19.82 26.45 -2.63
CA TYR A 266 -18.87 25.35 -2.67
C TYR A 266 -18.76 24.84 -4.10
N LEU A 267 -17.55 24.85 -4.65
CA LEU A 267 -17.32 24.40 -6.02
C LEU A 267 -17.54 22.89 -6.14
N ASN A 268 -18.40 22.49 -7.06
CA ASN A 268 -18.70 21.09 -7.38
C ASN A 268 -19.11 20.25 -6.16
N ALA A 269 -19.84 20.86 -5.23
CA ALA A 269 -20.18 20.21 -3.98
C ALA A 269 -21.23 19.11 -4.15
N ALA A 270 -21.11 18.05 -3.36
CA ALA A 270 -22.08 16.96 -3.34
C ALA A 270 -22.07 16.28 -1.96
N PHE A 271 -23.17 15.64 -1.60
CA PHE A 271 -23.23 14.79 -0.42
C PHE A 271 -22.59 13.44 -0.68
N LEU A 272 -21.84 12.96 0.31
CA LEU A 272 -21.22 11.65 0.29
C LEU A 272 -22.24 10.58 0.66
N ARG A 273 -22.33 9.50 -0.12
CA ARG A 273 -23.20 8.33 0.13
C ARG A 273 -22.45 7.03 -0.11
N MET A 274 -22.95 5.91 0.40
CA MET A 274 -22.31 4.60 0.29
C MET A 274 -22.19 4.10 -1.15
N ASP A 275 -23.28 4.23 -1.91
CA ASP A 275 -23.41 3.84 -3.31
C ASP A 275 -24.60 4.55 -3.96
N GLU A 276 -24.86 4.29 -5.23
CA GLU A 276 -25.91 4.97 -6.00
C GLU A 276 -27.32 4.75 -5.43
N GLY A 277 -27.55 3.64 -4.74
CA GLY A 277 -28.83 3.26 -4.12
C GLY A 277 -28.98 3.70 -2.67
N SER A 278 -27.97 4.35 -2.10
CA SER A 278 -27.93 4.72 -0.69
C SER A 278 -28.20 6.21 -0.46
N GLU A 279 -28.83 6.53 0.67
CA GLU A 279 -28.93 7.91 1.12
C GLU A 279 -27.54 8.47 1.52
N PRO A 280 -27.35 9.80 1.43
CA PRO A 280 -26.22 10.49 2.03
C PRO A 280 -25.92 10.08 3.48
N ILE A 281 -24.63 10.01 3.78
CA ILE A 281 -24.11 9.69 5.10
C ILE A 281 -24.44 10.86 6.04
N ARG A 282 -25.34 10.58 6.98
CA ARG A 282 -25.73 11.48 8.06
C ARG A 282 -25.11 11.04 9.38
N LEU A 283 -24.85 12.01 10.24
CA LEU A 283 -24.26 11.83 11.57
C LEU A 283 -25.17 12.53 12.57
N SER A 284 -25.50 11.90 13.70
CA SER A 284 -26.51 12.40 14.64
C SER A 284 -25.97 13.30 15.75
N GLU A 285 -24.66 13.26 16.03
CA GLU A 285 -24.06 13.95 17.18
C GLU A 285 -22.83 14.76 16.76
N PRO A 286 -22.99 16.07 16.47
CA PRO A 286 -24.23 16.81 16.21
C PRO A 286 -24.89 16.48 14.85
N ASP A 287 -26.20 16.67 14.68
CA ASP A 287 -26.87 16.36 13.39
C ASP A 287 -26.20 17.06 12.20
N GLY A 288 -25.88 16.29 11.17
CA GLY A 288 -25.15 16.79 10.00
C GLY A 288 -25.02 15.77 8.89
N ALA A 289 -24.58 16.23 7.73
CA ALA A 289 -24.29 15.40 6.57
C ALA A 289 -22.86 15.61 6.09
N LEU A 290 -22.27 14.55 5.52
CA LEU A 290 -20.96 14.64 4.89
C LEU A 290 -21.09 15.17 3.47
N MET A 291 -20.32 16.21 3.16
CA MET A 291 -20.20 16.76 1.81
C MET A 291 -18.75 16.76 1.35
N VAL A 292 -18.56 16.55 0.05
CA VAL A 292 -17.28 16.81 -0.62
C VAL A 292 -17.42 18.02 -1.52
N TYR A 293 -16.33 18.77 -1.70
CA TYR A 293 -16.26 19.88 -2.65
C TYR A 293 -14.81 20.12 -3.10
N THR A 294 -14.64 20.97 -4.10
CA THR A 294 -13.33 21.39 -4.60
C THR A 294 -12.89 22.68 -3.89
N SER A 295 -11.68 22.71 -3.34
CA SER A 295 -11.16 23.86 -2.58
C SER A 295 -11.13 25.16 -3.37
N GLU A 296 -10.71 25.11 -4.64
CA GLU A 296 -10.63 26.27 -5.52
C GLU A 296 -10.89 25.93 -7.00
N PRO A 297 -11.30 26.90 -7.83
CA PRO A 297 -11.44 26.72 -9.27
C PRO A 297 -10.12 26.45 -10.00
N GLY A 298 -10.21 25.79 -11.15
CA GLY A 298 -9.05 25.54 -12.03
C GLY A 298 -8.20 24.36 -11.58
N LEU A 299 -7.02 24.19 -12.21
CA LEU A 299 -6.16 22.99 -12.10
C LEU A 299 -5.45 22.80 -10.74
N LYS A 300 -5.72 23.67 -9.77
CA LYS A 300 -5.14 23.61 -8.42
C LYS A 300 -6.13 23.16 -7.35
N GLY A 301 -7.39 22.95 -7.73
CA GLY A 301 -8.43 22.50 -6.82
C GLY A 301 -8.14 21.12 -6.24
N THR A 302 -8.15 21.03 -4.91
CA THR A 302 -8.05 19.80 -4.13
C THR A 302 -9.43 19.33 -3.68
N LEU A 303 -9.56 18.03 -3.42
CA LEU A 303 -10.75 17.47 -2.81
C LEU A 303 -10.79 17.79 -1.31
N VAL A 304 -11.87 18.42 -0.86
CA VAL A 304 -12.16 18.69 0.54
C VAL A 304 -13.35 17.85 0.99
N LEU A 305 -13.24 17.22 2.16
CA LEU A 305 -14.37 16.62 2.86
C LEU A 305 -14.78 17.54 4.01
N ALA A 306 -16.08 17.73 4.20
CA ALA A 306 -16.62 18.50 5.30
C ALA A 306 -17.87 17.84 5.89
N ARG A 307 -18.15 18.14 7.15
CA ARG A 307 -19.44 17.89 7.79
C ARG A 307 -20.18 19.21 7.91
N VAL A 308 -21.42 19.24 7.42
CA VAL A 308 -22.31 20.41 7.53
C VAL A 308 -23.50 20.08 8.40
N ASP A 309 -23.95 21.04 9.21
CA ASP A 309 -25.22 20.92 9.91
C ASP A 309 -26.42 21.25 8.98
N MET A 310 -27.63 21.12 9.52
CA MET A 310 -28.86 21.37 8.77
C MET A 310 -29.13 22.87 8.51
N ASP A 311 -28.30 23.77 9.08
CA ASP A 311 -28.32 25.20 8.80
C ASP A 311 -27.17 25.62 7.88
N GLY A 312 -26.52 24.64 7.23
CA GLY A 312 -25.48 24.85 6.23
C GLY A 312 -24.15 25.31 6.80
N LYS A 313 -23.99 25.32 8.12
CA LYS A 313 -22.74 25.69 8.77
C LYS A 313 -21.80 24.49 8.78
N VAL A 314 -20.56 24.74 8.38
CA VAL A 314 -19.49 23.74 8.44
C VAL A 314 -19.10 23.48 9.89
N ILE A 315 -19.28 22.24 10.35
CA ILE A 315 -18.85 21.77 11.67
C ILE A 315 -17.34 21.52 11.67
N TRP A 316 -16.86 20.81 10.64
CA TRP A 316 -15.44 20.62 10.38
C TRP A 316 -15.21 20.41 8.88
N ARG A 317 -13.99 20.67 8.43
CA ARG A 317 -13.53 20.35 7.07
C ARG A 317 -12.07 19.92 7.07
N ILE A 318 -11.69 19.10 6.11
CA ILE A 318 -10.32 18.65 5.89
C ILE A 318 -10.01 18.59 4.40
N ASP A 319 -8.88 19.18 4.02
CA ASP A 319 -8.33 19.04 2.67
C ASP A 319 -7.57 17.71 2.57
N THR A 320 -7.92 16.89 1.60
CA THR A 320 -7.29 15.58 1.37
C THR A 320 -5.94 15.69 0.63
N ALA A 321 -5.61 16.88 0.11
CA ALA A 321 -4.49 17.15 -0.80
C ALA A 321 -4.52 16.34 -2.11
N ILE A 322 -5.58 15.59 -2.38
CA ILE A 322 -5.82 14.92 -3.66
C ILE A 322 -6.26 15.98 -4.67
N ASP A 323 -5.58 16.04 -5.81
CA ASP A 323 -6.04 16.82 -6.96
C ASP A 323 -7.43 16.32 -7.37
N ARG A 324 -8.42 17.22 -7.37
CA ARG A 324 -9.82 16.84 -7.63
C ARG A 324 -10.01 16.18 -9.00
N PHE A 325 -9.20 16.54 -10.01
CA PHE A 325 -9.25 15.95 -11.35
C PHE A 325 -8.48 14.63 -11.47
N LYS A 326 -7.75 14.27 -10.41
CA LYS A 326 -7.05 12.99 -10.27
C LYS A 326 -7.60 12.16 -9.11
N LEU A 327 -8.81 12.48 -8.65
CA LEU A 327 -9.57 11.61 -7.77
C LEU A 327 -10.01 10.38 -8.57
N GLU A 328 -9.48 9.23 -8.21
CA GLU A 328 -9.76 7.97 -8.89
C GLU A 328 -10.91 7.21 -8.24
N ARG A 329 -11.04 7.32 -6.91
CA ARG A 329 -12.02 6.54 -6.16
C ARG A 329 -12.41 7.18 -4.84
N ILE A 330 -13.67 6.94 -4.50
CA ILE A 330 -14.22 7.11 -3.16
C ILE A 330 -14.67 5.73 -2.67
N LEU A 331 -14.25 5.34 -1.47
CA LEU A 331 -14.69 4.13 -0.78
C LEU A 331 -15.35 4.55 0.54
N PRO A 332 -16.64 4.91 0.50
CA PRO A 332 -17.36 5.37 1.68
C PRO A 332 -17.47 4.26 2.73
N GLY A 333 -17.67 4.67 3.98
CA GLY A 333 -17.92 3.77 5.10
C GLY A 333 -18.76 4.43 6.18
N GLY A 334 -19.25 3.68 7.16
CA GLY A 334 -20.08 4.27 8.23
C GLY A 334 -19.33 5.29 9.08
N GLN A 335 -18.12 4.95 9.51
CA GLN A 335 -17.30 5.78 10.43
C GLN A 335 -16.11 6.46 9.76
N VAL A 336 -15.59 5.86 8.69
CA VAL A 336 -14.40 6.32 7.98
C VAL A 336 -14.65 6.19 6.50
N SER A 337 -14.39 7.24 5.73
CA SER A 337 -14.37 7.18 4.27
C SER A 337 -12.94 7.27 3.75
N THR A 338 -12.70 6.58 2.65
CA THR A 338 -11.39 6.57 2.00
C THR A 338 -11.46 7.24 0.63
N PHE A 339 -10.47 8.08 0.34
CA PHE A 339 -10.30 8.75 -0.94
C PHE A 339 -8.98 8.31 -1.55
N ILE A 340 -8.98 7.99 -2.84
CA ILE A 340 -7.79 7.53 -3.56
C ILE A 340 -7.63 8.40 -4.80
N GLY A 341 -6.43 8.95 -4.97
CA GLY A 341 -6.08 9.78 -6.11
C GLY A 341 -4.63 10.22 -6.04
N THR A 342 -4.24 11.18 -6.87
CA THR A 342 -2.87 11.71 -6.84
C THR A 342 -2.82 13.11 -6.24
N ARG A 343 -1.67 13.45 -5.65
CA ARG A 343 -1.40 14.82 -5.20
C ARG A 343 -1.25 15.77 -6.38
N LEU A 344 -1.52 17.05 -6.11
CA LEU A 344 -1.18 18.14 -7.03
C LEU A 344 0.27 18.01 -7.52
N PRO A 345 0.53 18.22 -8.82
CA PRO A 345 1.87 18.11 -9.36
C PRO A 345 2.77 19.19 -8.78
N VAL A 346 3.94 18.77 -8.30
CA VAL A 346 5.02 19.68 -7.88
C VAL A 346 6.06 19.70 -9.00
N PRO A 347 6.46 20.88 -9.53
CA PRO A 347 7.45 20.95 -10.59
C PRO A 347 8.72 20.15 -10.28
N GLY A 348 9.15 19.33 -11.23
CA GLY A 348 10.32 18.46 -11.09
C GLY A 348 10.13 17.22 -10.20
N LYS A 349 8.90 16.94 -9.74
CA LYS A 349 8.56 15.73 -8.98
C LYS A 349 7.41 14.98 -9.63
N VAL A 350 7.46 13.65 -9.57
CA VAL A 350 6.36 12.80 -10.01
C VAL A 350 5.23 12.88 -8.96
N SER A 351 3.98 13.09 -9.42
CA SER A 351 2.82 13.09 -8.54
C SER A 351 2.62 11.73 -7.90
N GLU A 352 2.57 11.72 -6.58
CA GLU A 352 2.40 10.52 -5.77
C GLU A 352 0.91 10.12 -5.69
N PRO A 353 0.56 8.85 -5.95
CA PRO A 353 -0.74 8.29 -5.61
C PRO A 353 -0.83 8.09 -4.11
N ILE A 354 -1.89 8.63 -3.52
CA ILE A 354 -2.14 8.57 -2.10
C ILE A 354 -3.54 8.02 -1.81
N LEU A 355 -3.65 7.43 -0.63
CA LEU A 355 -4.89 7.02 -0.01
C LEU A 355 -5.09 7.86 1.26
N VAL A 356 -6.25 8.48 1.38
CA VAL A 356 -6.60 9.33 2.52
C VAL A 356 -7.81 8.74 3.23
N LEU A 357 -7.63 8.36 4.49
CA LEU A 357 -8.70 7.98 5.41
C LEU A 357 -9.19 9.22 6.14
N VAL A 358 -10.50 9.43 6.23
CA VAL A 358 -11.08 10.51 7.03
C VAL A 358 -12.13 9.96 7.99
N ASP A 359 -11.89 10.20 9.28
CA ASP A 359 -12.82 9.87 10.37
C ASP A 359 -14.00 10.85 10.40
N HIS A 360 -15.21 10.32 10.38
CA HIS A 360 -16.45 11.10 10.25
C HIS A 360 -16.82 11.87 11.52
N ALA A 361 -16.44 11.36 12.69
CA ALA A 361 -16.75 12.00 13.95
C ALA A 361 -15.90 13.26 14.14
N THR A 362 -14.59 13.13 13.90
CA THR A 362 -13.58 14.14 14.25
C THR A 362 -13.07 14.96 13.08
N GLY A 363 -13.26 14.50 11.84
CA GLY A 363 -12.65 15.10 10.65
C GLY A 363 -11.14 14.87 10.53
N LYS A 364 -10.54 14.06 11.42
CA LYS A 364 -9.11 13.73 11.34
C LYS A 364 -8.84 12.89 10.10
N ALA A 365 -7.76 13.22 9.40
CA ALA A 365 -7.31 12.49 8.22
C ALA A 365 -5.97 11.80 8.45
N VAL A 366 -5.83 10.60 7.89
CA VAL A 366 -4.57 9.86 7.81
C VAL A 366 -4.26 9.59 6.35
N THR A 367 -3.05 9.96 5.91
CA THR A 367 -2.62 9.80 4.51
C THR A 367 -1.55 8.73 4.40
N HIS A 368 -1.71 7.82 3.44
CA HIS A 368 -0.73 6.80 3.11
C HIS A 368 -0.32 6.90 1.65
N SER A 369 0.99 6.80 1.40
CA SER A 369 1.52 6.60 0.05
C SER A 369 1.16 5.21 -0.47
N LEU A 370 0.79 5.15 -1.75
CA LEU A 370 0.59 3.90 -2.48
C LEU A 370 1.84 3.44 -3.26
N TRP A 371 2.95 4.19 -3.18
CA TRP A 371 4.27 3.72 -3.61
C TRP A 371 4.95 3.01 -2.42
N ARG A 372 5.16 1.69 -2.50
CA ARG A 372 5.62 0.88 -1.35
C ARG A 372 6.50 -0.31 -1.67
#